data_AF-A0A3M7A521-F1
#
_entry.id   AF-A0A3M7A521-F1
#
_cell.length_a   1.000
_cell.length_b   1.000
_cell.length_c   1.000
_cell.angle_alpha   90.00
_cell.angle_beta   90.00
_cell.angle_gamma   90.00
#
_symmetry.space_group_name_H-M   'P 1'
#
loop_
_entity.id
_entity.type
_entity.pdbx_description
1 polymer ?
#
loop_
_entity_poly.entity_id
_entity_poly.type
_entity_poly.pdbx_seq_one_letter_code
_entity_poly.pdbx_strand_id
1 'polypeptide(L)'
;MHLSLAASSILSTLASAVLAAPASFQAPAPFEFIAAEDTPSLAKRNVGGVRLCTGSAWTGWCQYVIWPLNECISLNDFAGHTLSFRPDEGTQCFLMQ
;
A
#
# COMPACT_ATOMS: atom_id res chain seq x y z
N MET A 1 -31.78 -41.70 20.33
CA MET A 1 -31.07 -41.31 21.58
C MET A 1 -29.79 -42.11 21.63
N HIS A 2 -28.63 -41.45 21.59
CA HIS A 2 -27.42 -41.77 22.34
C HIS A 2 -26.36 -40.74 21.91
N LEU A 3 -26.19 -39.73 22.76
CA LEU A 3 -25.07 -38.79 22.72
C LEU A 3 -23.81 -39.51 23.21
N SER A 4 -22.65 -39.18 22.64
CA SER A 4 -21.38 -39.38 23.34
C SER A 4 -20.51 -38.14 23.15
N LEU A 5 -20.40 -37.40 24.25
CA LEU A 5 -19.37 -36.40 24.53
C LEU A 5 -18.10 -37.13 25.01
N ALA A 6 -16.92 -36.62 24.62
CA ALA A 6 -15.65 -36.54 25.36
C ALA A 6 -14.48 -36.54 24.35
N ALA A 7 -13.37 -35.82 24.49
CA ALA A 7 -12.95 -34.76 25.40
C ALA A 7 -11.75 -34.06 24.72
N SER A 8 -11.55 -32.79 25.08
CA SER A 8 -10.44 -31.91 24.67
C SER A 8 -9.05 -32.45 25.01
N SER A 9 -8.07 -32.12 24.16
CA SER A 9 -6.73 -31.72 24.62
C SER A 9 -5.98 -30.97 23.50
N ILE A 10 -6.00 -29.63 23.57
CA ILE A 10 -5.20 -28.74 22.72
C ILE A 10 -3.85 -28.60 23.41
N LEU A 11 -2.78 -29.15 22.81
CA LEU A 11 -1.41 -28.96 23.29
C LEU A 11 -0.93 -27.56 22.85
N SER A 12 -1.01 -26.57 23.75
CA SER A 12 -0.38 -25.26 23.57
C SER A 12 1.10 -25.33 23.92
N THR A 13 1.99 -25.32 22.93
CA THR A 13 3.42 -25.05 23.12
C THR A 13 3.66 -23.55 23.07
N LEU A 14 3.85 -22.91 24.23
CA LEU A 14 4.36 -21.53 24.30
C LEU A 14 5.86 -21.54 23.97
N ALA A 15 6.23 -21.02 22.81
CA ALA A 15 7.62 -20.71 22.49
C ALA A 15 8.04 -19.44 23.26
N SER A 16 9.03 -19.57 24.14
CA SER A 16 9.64 -18.44 24.84
C SER A 16 10.39 -17.54 23.86
N ALA A 17 9.94 -16.30 23.70
CA ALA A 17 10.69 -15.28 22.96
C ALA A 17 11.85 -14.77 23.83
N VAL A 18 13.08 -14.87 23.31
CA VAL A 18 14.28 -14.30 23.93
C VAL A 18 14.29 -12.80 23.65
N LEU A 19 14.19 -11.97 24.70
CA LEU A 19 14.40 -10.53 24.62
C LEU A 19 15.89 -10.23 24.38
N ALA A 20 16.26 -9.91 23.15
CA ALA A 20 17.55 -9.32 22.85
C ALA A 20 17.55 -7.84 23.27
N ALA A 21 18.59 -7.41 23.99
CA ALA A 21 18.77 -6.04 24.45
C ALA A 21 18.97 -5.06 23.27
N PRO A 22 18.61 -3.77 23.42
CA PRO A 22 18.83 -2.77 22.36
C PRO A 22 20.32 -2.46 22.22
N ALA A 23 20.85 -2.62 21.00
CA ALA A 23 22.18 -2.14 20.66
C ALA A 23 22.17 -0.60 20.66
N SER A 24 23.14 0.01 21.33
CA SER A 24 23.38 1.45 21.29
C SER A 24 23.66 1.89 19.85
N PHE A 25 22.78 2.72 19.29
CA PHE A 25 23.04 3.38 18.00
C PHE A 25 24.08 4.50 18.20
N GLN A 26 25.33 4.19 17.91
CA GLN A 26 26.36 5.20 17.69
C GLN A 26 26.03 5.95 16.39
N ALA A 27 25.86 7.27 16.45
CA ALA A 27 25.65 8.08 15.26
C ALA A 27 26.92 8.05 14.37
N PRO A 28 26.80 7.83 13.05
CA PRO A 28 27.96 7.90 12.16
C PRO A 28 28.55 9.32 12.15
N ALA A 29 29.88 9.41 12.18
CA ALA A 29 30.62 10.65 12.00
C ALA A 29 30.19 11.39 10.71
N PRO A 30 30.25 12.73 10.67
CA PRO A 30 29.84 13.49 9.49
C PRO A 30 30.67 13.05 8.28
N PHE A 31 29.98 12.59 7.25
CA PHE A 31 30.59 12.21 5.98
C PHE A 31 31.18 13.46 5.32
N GLU A 32 32.48 13.44 5.03
CA GLU A 32 33.07 14.33 4.03
C GLU A 32 32.46 13.97 2.68
N PHE A 33 31.59 14.85 2.19
CA PHE A 33 30.91 14.68 0.91
C PHE A 33 31.88 15.06 -0.22
N ILE A 34 32.59 14.07 -0.77
CA ILE A 34 33.22 14.24 -2.07
C ILE A 34 32.08 14.28 -3.09
N ALA A 35 31.87 15.44 -3.70
CA ALA A 35 30.89 15.65 -4.76
C ALA A 35 31.23 14.77 -5.97
N ALA A 36 30.59 13.61 -6.04
CA ALA A 36 30.36 12.94 -7.31
C ALA A 36 29.26 13.73 -8.02
N GLU A 37 29.55 14.24 -9.22
CA GLU A 37 28.54 14.73 -10.16
C GLU A 37 27.70 13.54 -10.62
N ASP A 38 26.82 13.08 -9.73
CA ASP A 38 25.71 12.19 -10.02
C ASP A 38 24.65 13.11 -10.62
N THR A 39 24.66 13.32 -11.94
CA THR A 39 23.52 13.97 -12.60
C THR A 39 22.31 13.09 -12.26
N PRO A 40 21.37 13.53 -11.42
CA PRO A 40 20.25 12.71 -11.04
C PRO A 40 19.47 12.48 -12.34
N SER A 41 19.56 11.29 -12.92
CA SER A 41 18.70 10.96 -14.04
C SER A 41 17.29 11.02 -13.47
N LEU A 42 16.55 12.08 -13.81
CA LEU A 42 15.18 12.28 -13.35
C LEU A 42 14.40 11.02 -13.73
N ALA A 43 14.09 10.18 -12.75
CA ALA A 43 13.28 9.00 -12.98
C ALA A 43 11.97 9.48 -13.60
N LYS A 44 11.67 8.98 -14.80
CA LYS A 44 10.45 9.34 -15.53
C LYS A 44 9.25 9.00 -14.64
N ARG A 45 8.58 10.03 -14.12
CA ARG A 45 7.34 9.85 -13.38
C ARG A 45 6.25 9.46 -14.37
N ASN A 46 5.60 8.33 -14.13
CA ASN A 46 4.39 8.01 -14.85
C ASN A 46 3.29 8.97 -14.37
N VAL A 47 2.75 9.76 -15.28
CA VAL A 47 1.68 10.74 -15.01
C VAL A 47 0.33 10.06 -15.28
N GLY A 48 -0.72 10.49 -14.56
CA GLY A 48 -2.06 9.89 -14.69
C GLY A 48 -2.35 8.79 -13.67
N GLY A 49 -1.63 8.80 -12.55
CA GLY A 49 -1.94 7.93 -11.42
C GLY A 49 -3.26 8.29 -10.76
N VAL A 50 -4.04 7.27 -10.42
CA VAL A 50 -5.36 7.41 -9.80
C VAL A 50 -5.50 6.35 -8.73
N ARG A 51 -5.93 6.77 -7.54
CA ARG A 51 -6.36 5.87 -6.46
C ARG A 51 -7.87 5.73 -6.46
N LEU A 52 -8.34 4.50 -6.50
CA LEU A 52 -9.76 4.11 -6.43
C LEU A 52 -9.97 3.22 -5.21
N CYS A 53 -11.07 3.41 -4.51
CA CYS A 53 -11.51 2.51 -3.46
C CYS A 53 -13.02 2.26 -3.56
N THR A 54 -13.44 1.02 -3.27
CA THR A 54 -14.86 0.66 -3.23
C THR A 54 -15.56 1.14 -1.96
N GLY A 55 -14.80 1.43 -0.89
CA GLY A 55 -15.31 2.05 0.33
C GLY A 55 -15.12 3.57 0.34
N SER A 56 -15.93 4.25 1.14
CA SER A 56 -15.76 5.68 1.42
C SER A 56 -14.55 5.92 2.32
N ALA A 57 -14.01 7.14 2.30
CA ALA A 57 -12.85 7.53 3.12
C ALA A 57 -11.65 6.58 2.99
N TRP A 58 -11.38 6.09 1.78
CA TRP A 58 -10.22 5.22 1.46
C TRP A 58 -10.26 3.83 2.08
N THR A 59 -11.46 3.29 2.34
CA THR A 59 -11.67 1.95 2.91
C THR A 59 -12.07 0.92 1.84
N GLY A 60 -12.22 -0.34 2.24
CA GLY A 60 -12.61 -1.42 1.34
C GLY A 60 -11.47 -1.87 0.43
N TRP A 61 -11.81 -2.31 -0.78
CA TRP A 61 -10.81 -2.70 -1.77
C TRP A 61 -10.30 -1.47 -2.51
N CYS A 62 -8.99 -1.24 -2.44
CA CYS A 62 -8.34 -0.09 -3.04
C CYS A 62 -7.31 -0.52 -4.08
N GLN A 63 -7.24 0.22 -5.18
CA GLN A 63 -6.22 0.04 -6.20
C GLN A 63 -5.64 1.40 -6.61
N TYR A 64 -4.35 1.39 -6.94
CA TYR A 64 -3.69 2.49 -7.62
C TYR A 64 -3.35 2.04 -9.04
N VAL A 65 -3.77 2.84 -10.01
CA VAL A 65 -3.62 2.56 -11.44
C VAL A 65 -3.10 3.79 -12.14
N ILE A 66 -2.34 3.58 -13.21
CA ILE A 66 -1.87 4.66 -14.06
C ILE A 66 -2.60 4.52 -15.39
N TRP A 67 -3.33 5.56 -15.78
CA TRP A 67 -4.04 5.59 -17.05
C TRP A 67 -3.44 6.61 -18.01
N PRO A 68 -3.57 6.38 -19.33
CA PRO A 68 -3.17 7.35 -20.33
C PRO A 68 -3.94 8.67 -20.16
N LEU A 69 -3.25 9.78 -20.46
CA LEU A 69 -3.85 11.11 -20.43
C LEU A 69 -4.66 11.37 -21.70
N ASN A 70 -5.70 12.21 -21.58
CA ASN A 70 -6.58 12.62 -22.69
C ASN A 70 -7.30 11.46 -23.40
N GLU A 71 -7.47 10.33 -22.71
CA GLU A 71 -8.14 9.15 -23.22
C GLU A 71 -9.24 8.73 -22.26
N CYS A 72 -10.37 8.25 -22.82
CA CYS A 72 -11.43 7.67 -22.03
C CYS A 72 -11.13 6.18 -21.79
N ILE A 73 -11.15 5.77 -20.53
CA ILE A 73 -10.92 4.37 -20.13
C ILE A 73 -12.15 3.82 -19.43
N SER A 74 -12.31 2.48 -19.46
CA SER A 74 -13.31 1.78 -18.66
C SER A 74 -12.75 1.51 -17.26
N LEU A 75 -13.55 1.82 -16.23
CA LEU A 75 -13.23 1.49 -14.84
C LEU A 75 -13.39 -0.01 -14.52
N ASN A 76 -13.98 -0.79 -15.43
CA ASN A 76 -14.23 -2.23 -15.28
C ASN A 76 -14.86 -2.55 -13.91
N ASP A 77 -14.19 -3.37 -13.08
CA ASP A 77 -14.68 -3.81 -11.77
C ASP A 77 -14.95 -2.67 -10.76
N PHE A 78 -14.42 -1.47 -11.03
CA PHE A 78 -14.67 -0.28 -10.22
C PHE A 78 -15.90 0.54 -10.67
N ALA A 79 -16.45 0.24 -11.85
CA ALA A 79 -17.63 0.94 -12.38
C ALA A 79 -18.85 0.69 -11.49
N GLY A 80 -19.51 1.75 -11.03
CA GLY A 80 -20.66 1.67 -10.12
C GLY A 80 -20.32 1.27 -8.67
N HIS A 81 -19.07 0.94 -8.37
CA HIS A 81 -18.63 0.49 -7.04
C HIS A 81 -17.66 1.46 -6.37
N THR A 82 -17.13 2.44 -7.09
CA THR A 82 -16.17 3.42 -6.54
C THR A 82 -16.86 4.42 -5.62
N LEU A 83 -16.45 4.45 -4.35
CA LEU A 83 -16.95 5.42 -3.35
C LEU A 83 -15.88 6.43 -2.91
N SER A 84 -14.62 6.23 -3.29
CA SER A 84 -13.55 7.21 -3.09
C SER A 84 -12.60 7.20 -4.28
N PHE A 85 -12.30 8.40 -4.79
CA PHE A 85 -11.56 8.61 -6.01
C PHE A 85 -10.57 9.77 -5.81
N ARG A 86 -9.29 9.55 -6.15
CA ARG A 86 -8.27 10.60 -6.10
C ARG A 86 -7.28 10.47 -7.26
N PRO A 87 -7.25 11.43 -8.19
CA PRO A 87 -6.14 11.55 -9.12
C PRO A 87 -4.90 12.12 -8.41
N ASP A 88 -3.73 11.84 -8.95
CA ASP A 88 -2.47 12.42 -8.48
C ASP A 88 -2.43 13.94 -8.71
N GLU A 89 -1.55 14.59 -7.97
CA GLU A 89 -1.36 16.04 -8.08
C GLU A 89 -1.00 16.46 -9.51
N GLY A 90 -1.63 17.55 -9.97
CA GLY A 90 -1.45 18.06 -11.33
C GLY A 90 -2.20 17.27 -12.41
N THR A 91 -3.02 16.29 -12.04
CA THR A 91 -3.88 15.55 -12.97
C THR A 91 -5.36 15.74 -12.65
N GLN A 92 -6.18 15.74 -13.70
CA GLN A 92 -7.63 15.82 -13.61
C GLN A 92 -8.22 14.63 -14.36
N CYS A 93 -9.26 14.04 -13.78
CA CYS A 93 -10.04 12.99 -14.43
C CYS A 93 -11.50 13.42 -14.48
N PHE A 94 -12.15 13.14 -15.61
CA PHE A 94 -13.59 13.34 -15.77
C PHE A 94 -14.28 11.99 -15.58
N LEU A 95 -15.03 11.87 -14.49
CA LEU A 95 -15.88 10.70 -14.23
C LEU A 95 -17.21 10.92 -14.93
N MET A 96 -17.57 10.01 -15.82
CA MET A 96 -18.87 9.99 -16.49
C MET A 96 -19.59 8.68 -16.14
N GLN A 97 -20.90 8.77 -15.90
CA GLN A 97 -21.79 7.65 -15.58
C GLN A 97 -22.76 7.43 -16.74
#